data_AF-A0A8T5NXG2-F1
#
_entry.id   AF-A0A8T5NXG2-F1
#
_cell.length_a   1.000
_cell.length_b   1.000
_cell.length_c   1.000
_cell.angle_alpha   90.00
_cell.angle_beta   90.00
_cell.angle_gamma   90.00
#
_symmetry.space_group_name_H-M   'P 1'
#
loop_
_entity.id
_entity.type
_entity.pdbx_description
1 polymer ?
#
loop_
_entity_poly.entity_id
_entity_poly.type
_entity_poly.pdbx_seq_one_letter_code
_entity_poly.pdbx_strand_id
1 'polypeptide(L)'
;REGAGFTKNDIVKYLEDNKIATRMLFAGNIIRQPSFKNVKYRVSGDLKNTDIIMNNTFWIGVYPGLTEIMIKYILSSFDKFLCDKISQEKKY
;
A
#
# COMPACT_ATOMS: atom_id res chain seq x y z
N ARG A 1 -1.06 4.66 7.92
CA ARG A 1 -0.96 4.72 9.40
C ARG A 1 -2.33 5.12 9.95
N GLU A 2 -2.64 4.79 11.20
CA GLU A 2 -3.86 5.30 11.84
C GLU A 2 -3.85 6.84 11.87
N GLY A 3 -5.02 7.46 11.71
CA GLY A 3 -5.14 8.92 11.67
C GLY A 3 -4.54 9.59 10.43
N ALA A 4 -4.33 8.88 9.32
CA ALA A 4 -3.77 9.47 8.10
C ALA A 4 -4.77 10.24 7.22
N GLY A 5 -6.07 10.20 7.53
CA GLY A 5 -7.12 10.82 6.69
C GLY A 5 -7.40 10.10 5.36
N PHE A 6 -6.76 8.96 5.11
CA PHE A 6 -6.99 8.09 3.95
C PHE A 6 -6.56 6.64 4.25
N THR A 7 -7.04 5.70 3.43
CA THR A 7 -6.72 4.28 3.50
C THR A 7 -5.62 3.88 2.51
N LYS A 8 -4.98 2.72 2.72
CA LYS A 8 -4.04 2.13 1.73
C LYS A 8 -4.68 2.03 0.34
N ASN A 9 -5.96 1.64 0.27
CA ASN A 9 -6.65 1.45 -1.00
C ASN A 9 -6.85 2.77 -1.75
N ASP A 10 -7.04 3.89 -1.03
CA ASP A 10 -7.19 5.21 -1.66
C ASP A 10 -5.93 5.63 -2.41
N ILE A 11 -4.76 5.51 -1.77
CA ILE A 11 -3.48 5.87 -2.40
C ILE A 11 -3.11 4.89 -3.50
N VAL A 12 -3.34 3.58 -3.30
CA VAL A 12 -3.13 2.56 -4.34
C VAL A 12 -3.97 2.87 -5.58
N LYS A 13 -5.27 3.12 -5.38
CA LYS A 13 -6.18 3.47 -6.47
C LYS A 13 -5.72 4.74 -7.19
N TYR A 14 -5.36 5.78 -6.45
CA TYR A 14 -4.87 7.02 -7.05
C TYR A 14 -3.62 6.79 -7.93
N LEU A 15 -2.65 6.04 -7.43
CA LEU A 15 -1.42 5.73 -8.18
C LEU A 15 -1.73 4.92 -9.45
N GLU A 16 -2.60 3.90 -9.36
CA GLU A 16 -2.97 3.06 -10.50
C GLU A 16 -3.78 3.82 -11.55
N ASP A 17 -4.69 4.69 -11.12
CA ASP A 17 -5.42 5.60 -12.02
C ASP A 17 -4.44 6.54 -12.76
N ASN A 18 -3.32 6.90 -12.12
CA ASN A 18 -2.20 7.66 -12.70
C ASN A 18 -1.14 6.79 -13.39
N LYS A 19 -1.47 5.55 -13.78
CA LYS A 19 -0.58 4.64 -14.52
C LYS A 19 0.70 4.24 -13.77
N ILE A 20 0.74 4.40 -12.46
CA ILE A 20 1.81 3.92 -11.58
C ILE A 20 1.36 2.59 -10.98
N ALA A 21 1.90 1.50 -11.50
CA ALA A 21 1.54 0.17 -11.03
C ALA A 21 2.02 -0.05 -9.58
N THR A 22 1.11 -0.54 -8.73
CA THR A 22 1.43 -0.94 -7.35
C THR A 22 1.23 -2.44 -7.19
N ARG A 23 1.81 -3.02 -6.14
CA ARG A 23 1.60 -4.42 -5.77
C ARG A 23 1.47 -4.57 -4.27
N MET A 24 0.55 -5.44 -3.84
CA MET A 24 0.50 -5.87 -2.44
C MET A 24 1.74 -6.72 -2.12
N LEU A 25 2.13 -6.79 -0.84
CA LEU A 25 3.26 -7.62 -0.43
C LEU A 25 2.86 -9.11 -0.42
N PHE A 26 2.91 -9.74 -1.58
CA PHE A 26 2.54 -11.16 -1.77
C PHE A 26 1.18 -11.48 -1.14
N ALA A 27 1.09 -12.56 -0.35
CA ALA A 27 -0.11 -12.93 0.39
C ALA A 27 -0.42 -12.01 1.59
N GLY A 28 0.49 -11.12 1.97
CA GLY A 28 0.44 -10.38 3.22
C GLY A 28 0.51 -11.34 4.41
N ASN A 29 -0.66 -11.71 4.94
CA ASN A 29 -0.79 -12.77 5.92
C ASN A 29 -1.35 -14.05 5.29
N ILE A 30 -0.49 -15.07 5.12
CA ILE A 30 -0.87 -16.31 4.44
C ILE A 30 -2.01 -17.07 5.15
N ILE A 31 -2.10 -17.01 6.48
CA ILE A 31 -3.14 -17.73 7.22
C ILE A 31 -4.55 -17.10 7.06
N ARG A 32 -4.63 -15.89 6.48
CA ARG A 32 -5.88 -15.21 6.14
C ARG A 32 -6.32 -15.45 4.69
N GLN A 33 -5.53 -16.17 3.91
CA GLN A 33 -5.86 -16.48 2.52
C GLN A 33 -6.87 -17.63 2.42
N PRO A 34 -7.77 -17.63 1.43
CA PRO A 34 -8.78 -18.68 1.27
C PRO A 34 -8.18 -20.09 1.18
N SER A 35 -7.02 -20.23 0.54
CA SER A 35 -6.30 -21.51 0.40
C SER A 35 -5.81 -22.09 1.73
N PHE A 36 -5.67 -21.28 2.77
CA PHE A 36 -5.19 -21.69 4.09
C PHE A 36 -6.29 -22.06 5.08
N LYS A 37 -7.57 -21.93 4.70
CA LYS A 37 -8.74 -22.13 5.59
C LYS A 37 -8.76 -23.50 6.28
N ASN A 38 -8.29 -24.56 5.60
CA ASN A 38 -8.32 -25.94 6.09
C ASN A 38 -6.92 -26.55 6.29
N VAL A 39 -5.88 -25.71 6.30
CA VAL A 39 -4.49 -26.17 6.47
C VAL A 39 -4.20 -26.30 7.97
N LYS A 40 -3.57 -27.40 8.39
CA LYS A 40 -3.07 -27.53 9.77
C LYS A 40 -1.79 -26.71 9.93
N TYR A 41 -1.80 -25.73 10.83
CA TYR A 41 -0.63 -24.92 11.18
C TYR A 41 -0.65 -24.56 12.67
N ARG A 42 0.45 -23.99 13.16
CA ARG A 42 0.56 -23.41 14.50
C ARG A 42 1.07 -21.98 14.40
N VAL A 43 0.63 -21.14 15.31
CA VAL A 43 1.13 -19.77 15.49
C VAL A 43 1.69 -19.68 16.92
N SER A 44 2.84 -19.06 17.07
CA SER A 44 3.41 -18.74 18.39
C SER A 44 3.35 -17.23 18.56
N GLY A 45 2.75 -16.77 19.67
CA GLY A 45 2.47 -15.35 19.90
C GLY A 45 1.36 -14.81 18.98
N ASP A 46 1.49 -13.54 18.58
CA ASP A 46 0.60 -12.88 17.63
C ASP A 46 1.30 -12.58 16.30
N LEU A 47 0.51 -12.23 15.28
CA LEU A 47 0.98 -11.86 13.95
C LEU A 47 0.67 -10.38 13.64
N LYS A 48 0.74 -9.50 14.64
CA LYS A 48 0.33 -8.09 14.52
C LYS A 48 1.04 -7.38 13.36
N ASN A 49 2.35 -7.56 13.22
CA ASN A 49 3.10 -6.94 12.12
C ASN A 49 2.73 -7.54 10.77
N THR A 50 2.46 -8.84 10.69
CA THR A 50 2.00 -9.49 9.46
C THR A 50 0.63 -8.96 9.03
N ASP A 51 -0.26 -8.70 9.99
CA ASP A 51 -1.55 -8.06 9.74
C ASP A 51 -1.40 -6.61 9.31
N ILE A 52 -0.45 -5.85 9.89
CA ILE A 52 -0.10 -4.51 9.43
C ILE A 52 0.40 -4.56 7.98
N ILE A 53 1.29 -5.51 7.65
CA ILE A 53 1.80 -5.69 6.29
C ILE A 53 0.66 -5.96 5.29
N MET A 54 -0.25 -6.88 5.61
CA MET A 54 -1.38 -7.20 4.74
C MET A 54 -2.29 -5.98 4.48
N ASN A 55 -2.56 -5.19 5.53
CA ASN A 55 -3.54 -4.11 5.47
C ASN A 55 -2.96 -2.77 5.00
N ASN A 56 -1.70 -2.48 5.32
CA ASN A 56 -1.10 -1.15 5.20
C ASN A 56 0.16 -1.08 4.33
N THR A 57 0.59 -2.19 3.74
CA THR A 57 1.80 -2.22 2.89
C THR A 57 1.45 -2.53 1.44
N PHE A 58 2.14 -1.84 0.54
CA PHE A 58 2.24 -2.10 -0.88
C PHE A 58 3.63 -1.65 -1.34
N TRP A 59 4.06 -2.08 -2.52
CA TRP A 59 5.32 -1.66 -3.12
C TRP A 59 5.11 -1.18 -4.55
N ILE A 60 6.07 -0.38 -5.02
CA ILE A 60 6.14 0.16 -6.38
C ILE A 60 7.39 -0.38 -7.07
N GLY A 61 7.43 -0.28 -8.41
CA GLY A 61 8.59 -0.69 -9.18
C GLY A 61 9.82 0.18 -8.85
N VAL A 62 10.97 -0.46 -8.70
CA VAL A 62 12.30 0.17 -8.59
C VAL A 62 13.31 -0.50 -9.54
N TYR A 63 12.81 -1.10 -10.61
CA TYR A 63 13.64 -1.89 -11.54
C TYR A 63 14.51 -0.97 -12.43
N PRO A 64 15.65 -1.45 -12.95
CA PRO A 64 16.62 -0.62 -13.68
C PRO A 64 16.12 0.10 -14.95
N GLY A 65 14.96 -0.28 -15.50
CA GLY A 65 14.39 0.39 -16.66
C GLY A 65 13.59 1.65 -16.35
N LEU A 66 13.49 2.06 -15.08
CA LEU A 66 12.88 3.33 -14.71
C LEU A 66 13.83 4.50 -15.03
N THR A 67 13.35 5.39 -15.88
CA THR A 67 14.06 6.64 -16.20
C THR A 67 13.86 7.67 -15.09
N GLU A 68 14.74 8.68 -15.03
CA GLU A 68 14.58 9.80 -14.09
C GLU A 68 13.23 10.52 -14.24
N ILE A 69 12.74 10.65 -15.48
CA ILE A 69 11.46 11.30 -15.76
C ILE A 69 10.31 10.50 -15.14
N MET A 70 10.35 9.17 -15.26
CA MET A 70 9.36 8.28 -14.64
C MET A 70 9.41 8.37 -13.11
N ILE A 71 10.60 8.39 -12.53
CA ILE A 71 10.78 8.54 -11.07
C ILE A 71 10.23 9.88 -10.60
N LYS A 72 10.55 10.99 -11.28
CA LYS A 72 10.01 12.31 -10.98
C LYS A 72 8.48 12.34 -11.06
N TYR A 73 7.91 11.67 -12.06
CA TYR A 73 6.45 11.55 -12.18
C TYR A 73 5.84 10.80 -11.00
N ILE A 74 6.44 9.68 -10.58
CA ILE A 74 6.01 8.93 -9.39
C ILE A 74 6.03 9.83 -8.16
N LEU A 75 7.16 10.48 -7.87
CA LEU A 75 7.31 11.38 -6.71
C LEU A 75 6.26 12.50 -6.73
N SER A 76 6.09 13.18 -7.87
CA SER A 76 5.10 14.24 -8.01
C SER A 76 3.66 13.77 -7.79
N SER A 77 3.36 12.51 -8.08
CA SER A 77 2.03 11.92 -7.88
C SER A 77 1.77 11.62 -6.41
N PHE A 78 2.79 11.15 -5.67
CA PHE A 78 2.73 11.03 -4.21
C PHE A 78 2.51 12.40 -3.56
N ASP A 79 3.27 13.41 -3.96
CA ASP A 79 3.16 14.76 -3.41
C ASP A 79 1.76 15.34 -3.61
N LYS A 80 1.21 15.26 -4.83
CA LYS A 80 -0.15 15.73 -5.14
C LYS A 80 -1.20 15.04 -4.26
N PHE A 81 -1.17 13.71 -4.18
CA PHE A 81 -2.13 12.96 -3.37
C PHE A 81 -2.08 13.38 -1.89
N LEU A 82 -0.88 13.50 -1.33
CA LEU A 82 -0.70 13.86 0.08
C LEU A 82 -1.11 15.31 0.35
N CYS A 83 -0.76 16.25 -0.53
CA CYS A 83 -1.18 17.65 -0.42
C CYS A 83 -2.70 17.83 -0.49
N ASP A 84 -3.38 17.09 -1.39
CA ASP A 84 -4.83 17.13 -1.50
C ASP A 84 -5.52 16.65 -0.22
N LYS A 85 -4.97 15.60 0.41
CA LYS A 85 -5.52 15.05 1.66
C LYS A 85 -5.29 15.96 2.87
N ILE A 86 -4.12 16.58 2.98
CA ILE A 86 -3.83 17.59 4.03
C ILE A 86 -4.75 18.82 3.87
N SER A 87 -5.03 19.23 2.63
CA SER A 87 -5.90 20.38 2.35
C SER A 87 -7.37 20.11 2.69
N GLN A 88 -7.83 18.86 2.55
CA GLN A 88 -9.18 18.45 2.94
C GLN A 88 -9.35 18.37 4.46
N GLU A 89 -8.32 17.98 5.19
CA GLU A 89 -8.34 17.88 6.66
C GLU A 89 -8.38 19.25 7.35
N LYS A 90 -7.77 20.29 6.77
CA LYS A 90 -7.80 21.67 7.31
C LYS A 90 -9.09 22.45 7.02
N LYS A 91 -10.00 21.90 6.22
CA LYS A 91 -11.23 22.58 5.79
C LYS A 91 -12.43 22.28 6.70
N TYR A 92 -12.22 21.44 7.72
CA TYR A 92 -13.16 21.08 8.78
C TYR A 92 -12.50 21.29 10.13
#